data_AF-A0A0U1HRE0-F1
#
_entry.id   AF-A0A0U1HRE0-F1
#
_cell.length_a   1.000
_cell.length_b   1.000
_cell.length_c   1.000
_cell.angle_alpha   90.00
_cell.angle_beta   90.00
_cell.angle_gamma   90.00
#
_symmetry.space_group_name_H-M   'P 1'
#
loop_
_entity.id
_entity.type
_entity.pdbx_description
1 polymer ?
#
loop_
_entity_poly.entity_id
_entity_poly.type
_entity_poly.pdbx_seq_one_letter_code
_entity_poly.pdbx_strand_id
1 'polypeptide(L)' 'MFTDINSAIDEARFMKATTGHCHAVIQRSGGIMLVIKSWRRGTQTLYTTKHDGHGMVSTDEQRAA' A
#
# COMPACT_ATOMS: atom_id res chain seq x y z
N MET A 1 -4.22 -7.73 -9.16
CA MET A 1 -5.14 -7.86 -8.01
C MET A 1 -4.58 -8.96 -7.14
N PHE A 2 -4.38 -8.70 -5.85
CA PHE A 2 -3.56 -9.54 -4.97
C PHE A 2 -4.39 -10.05 -3.79
N THR A 3 -4.07 -11.26 -3.32
CA THR A 3 -4.64 -11.87 -2.10
C THR A 3 -3.60 -12.01 -0.99
N ASP A 4 -2.32 -11.86 -1.32
CA ASP A 4 -1.19 -11.85 -0.40
C ASP A 4 -0.58 -10.44 -0.34
N ILE A 5 -0.31 -9.97 0.87
CA ILE A 5 0.18 -8.61 1.11
C ILE A 5 1.63 -8.43 0.66
N ASN A 6 2.48 -9.46 0.80
CA ASN A 6 3.88 -9.37 0.40
C ASN A 6 4.00 -9.20 -1.12
N SER A 7 3.23 -9.99 -1.86
CA SER A 7 3.13 -9.89 -3.32
C SER A 7 2.65 -8.50 -3.77
N ALA A 8 1.69 -7.91 -3.05
CA ALA A 8 1.20 -6.56 -3.35
C ALA A 8 2.23 -5.45 -3.04
N ILE A 9 3.04 -5.63 -1.98
CA ILE A 9 4.13 -4.73 -1.62
C ILE A 9 5.23 -4.77 -2.67
N ASP A 10 5.64 -5.96 -3.11
CA ASP A 10 6.67 -6.14 -4.13
C ASP A 10 6.25 -5.50 -5.47
N GLU A 11 4.99 -5.67 -5.86
CA GLU A 11 4.44 -4.97 -7.03
C GLU A 11 4.49 -3.45 -6.85
N ALA A 12 4.08 -2.93 -5.70
CA ALA A 12 4.11 -1.48 -5.45
C ALA A 12 5.53 -0.92 -5.52
N ARG A 13 6.53 -1.66 -5.00
CA ARG A 13 7.95 -1.31 -5.10
C ARG A 13 8.44 -1.33 -6.55
N PHE A 14 8.08 -2.37 -7.30
CA PHE A 14 8.39 -2.47 -8.72
C PHE A 14 7.81 -1.27 -9.49
N MET A 15 6.53 -0.96 -9.29
CA MET A 15 5.87 0.19 -9.93
C MET A 15 6.54 1.52 -9.58
N LYS A 16 6.98 1.72 -8.32
CA LYS A 16 7.74 2.91 -7.93
C LYS A 16 9.07 3.00 -8.66
N ALA A 17 9.79 1.89 -8.79
CA ALA A 17 11.06 1.86 -9.52
C ALA A 17 10.86 2.16 -11.02
N THR A 18 9.80 1.65 -11.64
CA THR A 18 9.52 1.85 -13.07
C THR A 18 8.99 3.25 -13.39
N THR A 19 8.12 3.79 -12.54
CA THR A 19 7.39 5.04 -12.84
C THR A 19 7.94 6.27 -12.11
N GLY A 20 8.81 6.07 -11.10
CA GLY A 20 9.27 7.13 -10.21
C GLY A 20 8.21 7.68 -9.25
N HIS A 21 6.97 7.19 -9.31
CA HIS A 21 5.87 7.68 -8.48
C HIS A 21 5.61 6.80 -7.27
N CYS A 22 5.09 7.39 -6.19
CA CYS A 22 4.66 6.61 -5.03
C CYS A 22 3.46 5.73 -5.40
N HIS A 23 3.41 4.53 -4.83
CA HIS A 23 2.30 3.59 -4.96
C HIS A 23 1.86 3.13 -3.57
N ALA A 24 0.59 2.79 -3.44
CA ALA A 24 0.00 2.34 -2.19
C ALA A 24 -0.79 1.05 -2.42
N VAL A 25 -0.75 0.15 -1.44
CA VAL A 25 -1.60 -1.04 -1.39
C VAL A 25 -2.82 -0.69 -0.56
N ILE A 26 -4.00 -0.84 -1.17
CA ILE A 26 -5.28 -0.68 -0.49
C ILE A 26 -6.00 -2.02 -0.38
N GLN A 27 -6.77 -2.19 0.69
CA GLN A 27 -7.69 -3.31 0.82
C GLN A 27 -9.09 -2.91 0.36
N ARG A 28 -9.73 -3.78 -0.42
CA ARG A 28 -11.14 -3.70 -0.80
C ARG A 28 -11.94 -4.75 -0.04
N SER A 29 -13.26 -4.60 -0.07
CA SER A 29 -14.22 -5.60 0.43
C SER A 29 -13.88 -6.99 -0.11
N GLY A 30 -13.86 -8.01 0.77
CA GLY A 30 -13.51 -9.38 0.40
C GLY A 30 -12.03 -9.71 0.51
N GLY A 31 -11.23 -8.87 1.19
CA GLY A 31 -9.80 -9.14 1.44
C GLY A 31 -8.89 -8.90 0.23
N ILE A 32 -9.46 -8.39 -0.86
CA ILE A 32 -8.77 -8.12 -2.12
C ILE A 32 -7.84 -6.91 -1.96
N MET A 33 -6.60 -7.04 -2.40
CA MET A 33 -5.61 -5.98 -2.37
C MET A 33 -5.34 -5.42 -3.77
N LEU A 34 -5.23 -4.10 -3.86
CA LEU A 34 -4.95 -3.37 -5.10
C LEU A 34 -3.81 -2.38 -4.90
N VAL A 35 -2.93 -2.27 -5.89
CA VAL A 35 -1.88 -1.25 -5.95
C VAL A 35 -2.40 -0.04 -6.71
N ILE A 36 -2.29 1.15 -6.12
CA ILE A 36 -2.75 2.42 -6.70
C ILE A 36 -1.64 3.47 -6.66
N LYS A 37 -1.59 4.37 -7.65
CA LYS A 37 -0.58 5.44 -7.79
C LYS A 37 -0.63 6.53 -6.70
N SER A 38 -1.67 6.57 -5.88
CA SER A 38 -1.72 7.47 -4.73
C SER A 38 -2.78 7.03 -3.73
N TRP A 39 -2.46 7.15 -2.44
CA TRP A 39 -3.46 7.01 -1.38
C TRP A 39 -4.48 8.17 -1.50
N ARG A 40 -5.76 7.83 -1.43
CA ARG A 40 -6.86 8.79 -1.28
C ARG A 40 -7.43 8.71 0.14
N ARG A 41 -7.66 9.87 0.75
CA ARG A 41 -8.31 10.01 2.06
C ARG A 41 -9.62 9.19 2.06
N GLY A 42 -9.79 8.31 3.07
CA GLY A 42 -10.96 7.42 3.17
C GLY A 42 -10.77 6.00 2.62
N THR A 43 -9.61 5.68 2.04
CA THR A 43 -9.30 4.30 1.59
C THR A 43 -8.44 3.59 2.63
N GLN A 44 -8.80 2.37 3.01
CA GLN A 44 -8.00 1.54 3.93
C GLN A 44 -6.70 1.15 3.23
N THR A 45 -5.63 1.85 3.59
CA THR A 45 -4.31 1.71 3.00
C THR A 45 -3.48 0.83 3.92
N LEU A 46 -3.02 -0.30 3.41
CA LEU A 46 -2.21 -1.26 4.15
C LEU A 46 -0.72 -0.89 4.09
N TYR A 47 -0.29 -0.31 2.96
CA TYR A 47 1.11 -0.01 2.71
C TYR A 47 1.26 1.14 1.71
N THR A 48 2.35 1.89 1.81
CA THR A 48 2.73 2.90 0.82
C THR A 48 4.23 2.96 0.62
N THR A 49 4.66 3.02 -0.64
CA THR A 49 6.07 3.13 -0.99
C THR A 49 6.69 4.48 -0.62
N LYS A 50 5.88 5.45 -0.18
CA LYS A 50 6.38 6.73 0.34
C LYS A 50 7.19 6.52 1.63
N HIS A 51 6.82 5.52 2.42
CA HIS A 51 7.42 5.22 3.73
C HIS A 51 8.14 3.86 3.76
N ASP A 52 8.43 3.28 2.60
CA ASP A 52 9.02 1.95 2.43
C ASP A 52 10.35 1.75 3.19
N GLY A 53 11.13 2.82 3.36
CA GLY A 53 12.39 2.80 4.12
C GLY A 53 12.25 3.00 5.63
N HIS A 54 11.03 3.24 6.14
CA HIS A 54 10.77 3.46 7.57
C HIS A 54 10.09 2.25 8.25
N GLY A 55 9.93 1.11 7.55
CA GLY A 55 9.29 -0.08 8.10
C GLY A 55 7.81 0.11 8.46
N MET A 56 7.18 1.15 7.93
CA MET A 56 5.83 1.56 8.31
C MET A 56 4.80 0.78 7.47
N VAL A 57 4.54 -0.46 7.86
CA VAL A 57 3.28 -1.12 7.51
C VAL A 57 2.24 -0.53 8.45
N SER A 58 1.24 0.20 7.93
CA SER A 58 0.17 0.74 8.76
C SER A 58 -0.70 -0.42 9.23
N THR A 59 -0.31 -1.03 10.35
CA THR A 59 -1.25 -1.75 11.21
C THR A 59 -2.19 -0.71 11.82
N ASP A 60 -3.48 -1.05 11.93
CA ASP A 60 -4.61 -0.18 12.28
C ASP A 60 -4.45 0.65 13.58
N GLU A 61 -3.37 0.49 14.34
CA GLU A 61 -3.07 1.21 15.59
C GLU A 61 -2.64 2.67 15.41
N GLN A 62 -2.23 3.11 14.21
CA GLN A 62 -1.80 4.51 13.99
C GLN A 62 -2.95 5.52 13.79
N ARG A 63 -4.21 5.14 14.01
CA ARG A 63 -5.38 6.05 13.92
C ARG A 63 -5.83 6.64 15.25
N ALA A 64 -5.11 6.42 16.36
CA ALA A 64 -5.44 6.96 17.67
C ALA A 64 -4.35 7.92 18.22
N ALA A 65 -3.98 8.94 17.44
CA ALA A 65 -3.23 10.10 17.92
C ALA A 65 -3.61 11.36 17.13
#